data_AF-A0A940T0U3-F1
#
_entry.id   AF-A0A940T0U3-F1
#
_cell.length_a   1.000
_cell.length_b   1.000
_cell.length_c   1.000
_cell.angle_alpha   90.00
_cell.angle_beta   90.00
_cell.angle_gamma   90.00
#
_symmetry.space_group_name_H-M   'P 1'
#
loop_
_entity.id
_entity.type
_entity.pdbx_description
1 polymer ?
#
loop_
_entity_poly.entity_id
_entity_poly.type
_entity_poly.pdbx_seq_one_letter_code
_entity_poly.pdbx_strand_id
1 'polypeptide(L)' 'MDQFTHYAMPVYTQDHYTYCKQMYDWHMKMHHYKEQLRAYHLERAKQYQRLMEEKGKREENFNDNSVA' A
#
# COMPACT_ATOMS: atom_id res chain seq x y z
N MET A 1 3.77 5.04 -11.42
CA MET A 1 2.34 5.10 -11.09
C MET A 1 1.96 3.70 -10.64
N ASP A 2 1.84 3.48 -9.34
CA ASP A 2 1.56 2.17 -8.77
C ASP A 2 0.10 1.79 -9.05
N GLN A 3 -0.16 1.29 -10.26
CA GLN A 3 -1.50 0.90 -10.67
C GLN A 3 -1.79 -0.51 -10.15
N PHE A 4 -2.35 -0.58 -8.95
CA PHE A 4 -2.87 -1.82 -8.39
C PHE A 4 -4.17 -2.20 -9.11
N THR A 5 -4.22 -3.37 -9.73
CA THR A 5 -5.41 -3.81 -10.47
C THR A 5 -6.47 -4.33 -9.51
N HIS A 6 -7.55 -3.57 -9.36
CA HIS A 6 -8.76 -4.04 -8.70
C HIS A 6 -9.64 -4.81 -9.69
N TYR A 7 -9.91 -6.08 -9.41
CA TYR A 7 -10.69 -6.96 -10.27
C TYR A 7 -12.16 -6.95 -9.83
N ALA A 8 -13.09 -6.86 -10.78
CA ALA A 8 -14.52 -7.00 -10.50
C ALA A 8 -14.86 -8.43 -10.05
N MET A 9 -15.87 -8.55 -9.18
CA MET A 9 -16.37 -9.84 -8.70
C MET A 9 -17.01 -10.62 -9.86
N PRO A 10 -16.75 -11.95 -9.97
CA PRO A 10 -17.46 -12.80 -10.92
C PRO A 10 -18.98 -12.74 -10.71
N VAL A 11 -19.72 -12.70 -11.80
CA VAL A 11 -21.19 -12.82 -11.77
C VAL A 11 -21.56 -14.28 -11.56
N TYR A 12 -22.64 -14.54 -10.81
CA TYR A 12 -23.15 -15.89 -10.61
C TYR A 12 -23.43 -16.59 -11.94
N THR A 13 -23.02 -17.86 -12.03
CA THR A 13 -23.34 -18.75 -13.15
C THR A 13 -24.07 -19.99 -12.63
N GLN A 14 -24.96 -20.56 -13.45
CA GLN A 14 -25.76 -21.72 -13.07
C GLN A 14 -24.88 -22.96 -12.75
N ASP A 15 -23.68 -23.03 -13.32
CA ASP A 15 -22.67 -24.02 -12.93
C ASP A 15 -21.99 -23.60 -11.62
N HIS A 16 -22.48 -24.17 -10.51
CA HIS A 16 -21.98 -23.92 -9.17
C HIS A 16 -20.49 -24.26 -9.00
N TYR A 17 -19.99 -25.33 -9.63
CA TYR A 17 -18.59 -25.71 -9.48
C TYR A 17 -17.69 -24.66 -10.11
N THR A 18 -18.01 -24.27 -11.34
CA THR A 18 -17.28 -23.23 -12.06
C THR A 18 -17.35 -21.89 -11.34
N TYR A 19 -18.54 -21.49 -10.86
CA TYR A 19 -18.70 -20.26 -10.08
C TYR A 19 -17.86 -20.25 -8.81
N CYS A 20 -17.87 -21.34 -8.03
CA CYS A 20 -17.05 -21.44 -6.80
C CYS A 20 -15.56 -21.31 -7.09
N LYS A 21 -15.07 -21.92 -8.18
CA LYS A 21 -13.67 -21.78 -8.61
C LYS A 21 -13.33 -20.34 -9.00
N GLN A 22 -14.17 -19.70 -9.80
CA GLN A 22 -13.99 -18.30 -10.19
C GLN A 22 -13.98 -17.37 -8.98
N MET A 23 -14.86 -17.60 -8.02
CA MET A 23 -14.92 -16.84 -6.77
C MET A 23 -13.66 -17.06 -5.92
N TYR A 24 -13.15 -18.28 -5.82
CA TYR A 24 -11.89 -18.56 -5.13
C TYR A 24 -10.72 -17.80 -5.78
N ASP A 25 -10.59 -17.90 -7.10
CA ASP A 25 -9.53 -17.22 -7.84
C ASP A 25 -9.62 -15.69 -7.70
N TRP A 26 -10.84 -15.14 -7.72
CA TRP A 26 -11.08 -13.71 -7.46
C TRP A 26 -10.68 -13.31 -6.05
N HIS A 27 -11.04 -14.09 -5.02
CA HIS A 27 -10.64 -13.82 -3.64
C HIS A 27 -9.13 -13.82 -3.48
N MET A 28 -8.42 -14.77 -4.10
CA MET A 28 -6.96 -14.81 -4.06
C MET A 28 -6.34 -13.56 -4.69
N LYS A 29 -6.84 -13.13 -5.86
CA LYS A 29 -6.40 -11.86 -6.48
C LYS A 29 -6.65 -10.65 -5.59
N MET A 30 -7.81 -10.59 -4.92
CA MET A 30 -8.15 -9.50 -4.00
C MET A 30 -7.36 -9.52 -2.69
N HIS A 31 -6.96 -10.69 -2.21
CA HIS A 31 -6.02 -10.80 -1.10
C HIS A 31 -4.69 -10.13 -1.44
N HIS A 32 -4.12 -10.49 -2.59
CA HIS A 32 -2.82 -9.96 -3.05
C HIS A 32 -2.90 -8.45 -3.28
N TYR A 33 -3.99 -7.96 -3.87
CA TYR A 33 -4.26 -6.53 -4.03
C TYR A 33 -4.22 -5.78 -2.69
N LYS A 34 -4.88 -6.32 -1.65
CA LYS A 34 -4.88 -5.71 -0.31
C LYS A 34 -3.50 -5.71 0.34
N GLU A 35 -2.72 -6.77 0.14
CA GLU A 35 -1.33 -6.83 0.64
C GLU A 35 -0.44 -5.80 -0.04
N GLN A 36 -0.57 -5.64 -1.36
CA GLN A 36 0.16 -4.62 -2.12
C GLN A 36 -0.19 -3.20 -1.64
N LEU A 37 -1.48 -2.90 -1.45
CA LEU A 37 -1.92 -1.63 -0.88
C LEU A 37 -1.33 -1.38 0.50
N ARG A 38 -1.36 -2.39 1.38
CA ARG A 38 -0.79 -2.28 2.72
C ARG A 38 0.72 -1.98 2.65
N ALA A 39 1.46 -2.71 1.82
CA ALA A 39 2.89 -2.52 1.65
C ALA A 39 3.21 -1.10 1.13
N TYR A 40 2.46 -0.63 0.13
CA TYR A 40 2.59 0.72 -0.42
C TYR A 40 2.38 1.81 0.64
N HIS A 41 1.30 1.71 1.43
CA HIS A 41 1.03 2.69 2.47
C HIS A 41 2.08 2.68 3.58
N LEU A 42 2.59 1.50 3.96
CA LEU A 42 3.67 1.37 4.93
C LEU A 42 4.98 1.98 4.42
N GLU A 43 5.34 1.72 3.16
CA GLU A 43 6.54 2.29 2.56
C GLU A 43 6.45 3.82 2.47
N ARG A 44 5.31 4.33 2.03
CA ARG A 44 5.05 5.76 1.97
C ARG A 44 5.09 6.42 3.36
N ALA A 45 4.55 5.77 4.39
CA ALA A 45 4.65 6.25 5.77
C ALA A 45 6.11 6.33 6.25
N LYS A 46 6.92 5.31 5.97
CA LYS A 46 8.35 5.31 6.29
C LYS A 46 9.11 6.44 5.58
N GLN A 47 8.78 6.72 4.32
CA GLN A 47 9.38 7.83 3.57
C GLN A 47 9.07 9.17 4.23
N TYR A 48 7.81 9.40 4.62
CA TYR A 48 7.43 10.63 5.34
C TYR A 48 8.12 10.75 6.70
N GLN A 49 8.23 9.65 7.45
CA GLN A 49 8.95 9.65 8.71
C GLN A 49 10.40 10.07 8.53
N ARG A 50 11.12 9.51 7.54
CA ARG A 50 12.50 9.89 7.23
C ARG A 50 12.64 11.37 6.87
N LEU A 51 11.74 11.90 6.05
CA LEU A 51 11.74 13.32 5.67
C LEU A 51 11.55 14.24 6.89
N MET A 52 10.69 13.86 7.83
CA MET A 52 10.48 14.61 9.07
C MET A 52 11.70 14.57 9.98
N GLU A 53 12.33 13.39 10.13
CA GLU A 53 13.57 13.23 10.89
C GLU A 53 14.73 14.05 10.29
N GLU A 54 14.87 14.04 8.95
CA GLU A 54 15.88 14.86 8.25
C GLU A 54 15.63 16.36 8.42
N LYS A 55 14.36 16.78 8.38
CA LYS A 55 13.98 18.17 8.61
C LYS A 55 14.32 18.62 10.04
N GLY A 56 13.96 17.81 11.04
CA GLY A 56 14.29 18.09 12.45
C GLY A 56 15.80 18.23 12.68
N LYS A 57 16.60 17.30 12.13
CA LYS A 57 18.08 17.37 12.21
C LYS A 57 18.64 18.63 11.55
N ARG A 58 18.05 19.06 10.42
CA ARG A 58 18.48 20.29 9.74
C ARG A 58 18.16 21.53 10.59
N GLU A 59 17.01 21.56 11.26
CA GLU A 59 16.60 22.66 12.13
C GLU A 59 17.45 22.73 13.41
N GLU A 60 17.78 21.58 14.02
CA GLU A 60 18.67 21.49 15.19
C GLU A 60 20.09 22.00 14.86
N ASN A 61 20.68 21.52 13.76
CA ASN A 61 22.00 21.98 13.30
C ASN A 61 22.04 23.48 12.94
N PHE A 62 20.95 24.05 12.43
CA PHE A 62 20.87 25.49 12.15
C PHE A 62 20.84 26.32 13.43
N ASN A 63 20.14 25.84 14.46
CA ASN A 63 20.03 26.54 15.73
C ASN A 63 21.36 26.49 16.51
N ASP A 64 22.05 25.36 16.52
CA ASP A 64 23.36 25.24 17.18
C ASP A 64 24.44 26.11 16.52
N ASN A 65 24.45 26.22 15.19
CA ASN A 65 25.36 27.12 14.47
C ASN A 65 25.01 28.62 14.61
N SER A 66 23.82 28.96 15.10
CA SER A 66 23.41 30.35 15.37
C SER A 66 23.79 30.82 16.78
N VAL A 67 24.10 29.89 17.68
CA VAL A 67 24.42 30.17 19.09
C VAL A 67 25.95 30.14 19.34
N ALA A 68 26.74 29.69 18.35
CA ALA A 68 28.21 29.78 18.32
C ALA A 68 28.69 31.04 17.59
#